data_AF-A0A950E265-F1
#
_entry.id   AF-A0A950E265-F1
#
_cell.length_a   1.000
_cell.length_b   1.000
_cell.length_c   1.000
_cell.angle_alpha   90.00
_cell.angle_beta   90.00
_cell.angle_gamma   90.00
#
_symmetry.space_group_name_H-M   'P 1'
#
loop_
_entity.id
_entity.type
_entity.pdbx_description
1 polymer ?
#
loop_
_entity_poly.entity_id
_entity_poly.type
_entity_poly.pdbx_seq_one_letter_code
_entity_poly.pdbx_strand_id
1 'polypeptide(L)'
;NGQQSLADVARQKSAKKASHVVTNEEIPSRPDLSPSDKPAPAAAQAGDMPAAAPNPQSPDTPEVKAAREKLAAAQAKEAMVAEQVKAAEKTKAEATGADQDSADNILQEKKAFLAGVQAERAAAEKELADAIAKAGPPPATNPDDIQEVKDARARVADLHQQQAQAQADLDNAKKSKDASVGEKQAVLDQVNLDLQGAQTQLADALNKAKASSPAAPADQPKPQP
;
A
#
# COMPACT_ATOMS: atom_id res chain seq x y z
N ASN A 1 -2.34 -21.77 39.75
CA ASN A 1 -2.67 -22.70 38.66
C ASN A 1 -3.44 -21.96 37.59
N GLY A 2 -2.95 -21.65 36.40
CA GLY A 2 -1.62 -21.82 35.80
C GLY A 2 -1.62 -20.90 34.58
N GLN A 3 -0.68 -19.95 34.52
CA GLN A 3 -0.52 -19.10 33.34
C GLN A 3 -0.05 -20.00 32.18
N GLN A 4 -0.86 -20.08 31.13
CA GLN A 4 -0.48 -20.78 29.91
C GLN A 4 0.67 -20.01 29.26
N SER A 5 1.81 -20.68 29.10
CA SER A 5 2.98 -20.13 28.44
C SER A 5 2.68 -19.88 26.96
N LEU A 6 3.15 -18.75 26.43
CA LEU A 6 3.04 -18.39 25.01
C LEU A 6 3.63 -19.47 24.07
N ALA A 7 4.51 -20.33 24.59
CA ALA A 7 5.06 -21.47 23.88
C ALA A 7 4.02 -22.57 23.55
N ASP A 8 2.97 -22.72 24.36
CA ASP A 8 1.92 -23.72 24.15
C ASP A 8 0.90 -23.28 23.09
N VAL A 9 0.65 -21.97 22.96
CA VAL A 9 -0.25 -21.42 21.93
C VAL A 9 0.37 -21.58 20.53
N ALA A 10 1.69 -21.50 20.41
CA ALA A 10 2.40 -21.70 19.14
C ALA A 10 2.36 -23.15 18.65
N ARG A 11 2.32 -24.14 19.55
CA ARG A 11 2.25 -25.57 19.19
C ARG A 11 0.85 -26.02 18.73
N GLN A 12 -0.23 -25.40 19.20
CA GLN A 12 -1.58 -25.74 18.73
C GLN A 12 -1.89 -25.24 17.31
N LYS A 13 -1.26 -24.15 16.86
CA LYS A 13 -1.51 -23.59 15.52
C LYS A 13 -0.80 -24.35 14.39
N SER A 14 0.27 -25.10 14.69
CA SER A 14 1.01 -25.87 13.69
C SER A 14 0.40 -27.25 13.38
N ALA A 15 -0.53 -27.76 14.19
CA ALA A 15 -1.16 -29.07 13.98
C ALA A 15 -2.35 -29.07 13.01
N LYS A 16 -2.82 -27.90 12.54
CA LYS A 16 -4.01 -27.79 11.68
C LYS A 16 -3.73 -27.59 10.19
N LYS A 17 -2.45 -27.67 9.79
CA LYS A 17 -1.99 -27.36 8.41
C LYS A 17 -1.32 -28.52 7.67
N ALA A 18 -1.60 -29.75 8.09
CA ALA A 18 -1.16 -30.95 7.40
C ALA A 18 -2.31 -31.96 7.39
N SER A 19 -3.15 -31.90 6.37
CA SER A 19 -3.87 -33.03 5.77
C SER A 19 -4.86 -32.50 4.72
N HIS A 20 -4.38 -32.32 3.49
CA HIS A 20 -5.15 -32.55 2.28
C HIS A 20 -4.16 -32.77 1.13
N VAL A 21 -3.51 -33.93 1.17
CA VAL A 21 -3.00 -34.57 -0.05
C VAL A 21 -4.19 -35.29 -0.65
N VAL A 22 -4.78 -34.75 -1.71
CA VAL A 22 -5.69 -35.51 -2.56
C VAL A 22 -4.85 -36.04 -3.72
N THR A 23 -4.69 -37.35 -3.71
CA THR A 23 -4.03 -38.17 -4.70
C THR A 23 -4.84 -38.23 -5.99
N ASN A 24 -4.10 -38.23 -7.09
CA ASN A 24 -4.53 -38.32 -8.46
C ASN A 24 -5.02 -39.73 -8.81
N GLU A 25 -6.33 -40.03 -8.71
CA GLU A 25 -7.04 -41.10 -9.44
C GLU A 25 -8.56 -40.91 -9.31
N GLU A 26 -9.21 -40.28 -10.29
CA GLU A 26 -10.55 -40.69 -10.79
C GLU A 26 -10.88 -39.87 -12.07
N ILE A 27 -10.75 -40.51 -13.23
CA ILE A 27 -11.30 -40.03 -14.50
C ILE A 27 -12.60 -40.80 -14.73
N PRO A 28 -13.73 -40.12 -14.96
CA PRO A 28 -14.78 -40.69 -15.80
C PRO A 28 -14.87 -39.94 -17.14
N SER A 29 -14.82 -40.75 -18.19
CA SER A 29 -14.96 -40.58 -19.64
C SER A 29 -15.64 -39.33 -20.21
N ARG A 30 -15.00 -38.77 -21.24
CA ARG A 30 -15.64 -38.01 -22.35
C ARG A 30 -16.56 -38.92 -23.17
N PRO A 31 -17.63 -38.36 -23.76
CA PRO A 31 -18.03 -38.68 -25.12
C PRO A 31 -17.92 -37.41 -25.97
N ASP A 32 -16.93 -37.33 -26.86
CA ASP A 32 -16.99 -37.73 -28.27
C ASP A 32 -17.26 -36.50 -29.14
N LEU A 33 -16.57 -36.49 -30.27
CA LEU A 33 -16.34 -35.41 -31.20
C LEU A 33 -17.50 -35.33 -32.18
N SER A 34 -17.75 -34.14 -32.72
CA SER A 34 -17.76 -34.01 -34.17
C SER A 34 -17.53 -32.58 -34.68
N PRO A 35 -16.96 -32.45 -35.89
CA PRO A 35 -16.07 -31.36 -36.28
C PRO A 35 -16.59 -30.56 -37.48
N SER A 36 -16.22 -29.29 -37.58
CA SER A 36 -16.22 -28.46 -38.80
C SER A 36 -15.65 -27.09 -38.40
N ASP A 37 -14.72 -26.43 -39.07
CA ASP A 37 -14.03 -26.66 -40.33
C ASP A 37 -12.80 -25.72 -40.38
N LYS A 38 -11.64 -26.28 -40.74
CA LYS A 38 -10.47 -25.72 -41.44
C LYS A 38 -9.66 -24.47 -40.96
N PRO A 39 -8.36 -24.38 -41.38
CA PRO A 39 -7.31 -23.56 -40.73
C PRO A 39 -6.91 -22.27 -41.49
N ALA A 40 -6.38 -21.30 -40.71
CA ALA A 40 -5.35 -20.25 -40.94
C ALA A 40 -5.12 -19.62 -42.34
N PRO A 41 -4.86 -18.29 -42.45
CA PRO A 41 -3.50 -17.79 -42.16
C PRO A 41 -3.41 -16.42 -41.48
N ALA A 42 -2.25 -16.18 -40.87
CA ALA A 42 -1.81 -14.88 -40.36
C ALA A 42 -1.68 -13.84 -41.49
N ALA A 43 -2.20 -12.63 -41.26
CA ALA A 43 -1.76 -11.43 -41.95
C ALA A 43 -1.83 -10.25 -40.96
N ALA A 44 -0.73 -9.51 -40.90
CA ALA A 44 -0.44 -8.44 -39.97
C ALA A 44 -1.44 -7.28 -40.02
N GLN A 45 -1.79 -6.74 -38.85
CA GLN A 45 -2.01 -5.31 -38.69
C GLN A 45 -1.55 -4.90 -37.29
N ALA A 46 -0.58 -3.99 -37.29
CA ALA A 46 -0.25 -3.18 -36.13
C ALA A 46 -1.50 -2.39 -35.71
N GLY A 47 -1.84 -2.42 -34.43
CA GLY A 47 -2.95 -1.65 -33.87
C GLY A 47 -3.13 -1.99 -32.41
N ASP A 48 -2.84 -1.01 -31.55
CA ASP A 48 -3.24 -0.88 -30.15
C ASP A 48 -3.24 -2.14 -29.27
N MET A 49 -2.25 -2.22 -28.38
CA MET A 49 -2.43 -2.89 -27.10
C MET A 49 -3.61 -2.22 -26.38
N PRO A 50 -4.66 -2.96 -25.96
CA PRO A 50 -5.60 -2.40 -25.00
C PRO A 50 -4.83 -2.18 -23.69
N ALA A 51 -4.64 -0.91 -23.33
CA ALA A 51 -4.20 -0.50 -22.02
C ALA A 51 -4.99 -1.28 -20.96
N ALA A 52 -4.30 -1.76 -19.93
CA ALA A 52 -4.91 -2.37 -18.77
C ALA A 52 -6.11 -1.53 -18.32
N ALA A 53 -7.27 -2.16 -18.26
CA ALA A 53 -8.51 -1.50 -17.87
C ALA A 53 -8.30 -0.75 -16.53
N PRO A 54 -8.68 0.53 -16.44
CA PRO A 54 -8.52 1.29 -15.21
C PRO A 54 -9.44 0.70 -14.12
N ASN A 55 -8.82 0.22 -13.05
CA ASN A 55 -9.46 -0.25 -11.82
C ASN A 55 -10.20 0.94 -11.14
N PRO A 56 -11.54 0.95 -10.98
CA PRO A 56 -12.26 2.14 -10.51
C PRO A 56 -12.20 2.34 -8.98
N GLN A 57 -11.43 3.35 -8.58
CA GLN A 57 -10.92 3.70 -7.24
C GLN A 57 -11.99 4.24 -6.26
N SER A 58 -11.77 4.03 -4.95
CA SER A 58 -12.19 4.88 -3.81
C SER A 58 -12.66 6.29 -4.20
N PRO A 59 -13.67 6.90 -3.53
CA PRO A 59 -14.49 8.02 -4.06
C PRO A 59 -13.69 8.92 -5.02
N ASP A 60 -13.93 8.70 -6.31
CA ASP A 60 -13.08 9.14 -7.42
C ASP A 60 -13.38 10.61 -7.76
N THR A 61 -13.29 11.49 -6.77
CA THR A 61 -13.31 12.91 -7.07
C THR A 61 -11.96 13.27 -7.73
N PRO A 62 -11.96 14.17 -8.72
CA PRO A 62 -10.73 14.59 -9.37
C PRO A 62 -9.69 15.10 -8.36
N GLU A 63 -10.11 15.66 -7.22
CA GLU A 63 -9.22 16.07 -6.14
C GLU A 63 -8.53 14.88 -5.43
N VAL A 64 -9.26 13.80 -5.11
CA VAL A 64 -8.68 12.60 -4.47
C VAL A 64 -7.68 11.93 -5.42
N LYS A 65 -7.99 11.87 -6.72
CA LYS A 65 -7.09 11.32 -7.73
C LYS A 65 -5.80 12.16 -7.85
N ALA A 66 -5.93 13.47 -7.95
CA ALA A 66 -4.78 14.38 -8.01
C ALA A 66 -3.90 14.29 -6.75
N ALA A 67 -4.50 14.18 -5.56
CA ALA A 67 -3.77 14.03 -4.31
C ALA A 67 -3.01 12.70 -4.22
N ARG A 68 -3.59 11.59 -4.73
CA ARG A 68 -2.88 10.30 -4.83
C ARG A 68 -1.70 10.36 -5.79
N GLU A 69 -1.86 11.01 -6.92
CA GLU A 69 -0.78 11.15 -7.91
C GLU A 69 0.37 12.00 -7.35
N LYS A 70 0.06 13.09 -6.64
CA LYS A 70 1.05 13.89 -5.89
C LYS A 70 1.79 13.06 -4.83
N LEU A 71 1.06 12.24 -4.06
CA LEU A 71 1.66 11.38 -3.06
C LEU A 71 2.61 10.35 -3.70
N ALA A 72 2.18 9.70 -4.78
CA ALA A 72 3.01 8.75 -5.50
C ALA A 72 4.28 9.40 -6.06
N ALA A 73 4.17 10.63 -6.60
CA ALA A 73 5.33 11.39 -7.06
C ALA A 73 6.28 11.76 -5.91
N ALA A 74 5.76 12.18 -4.76
CA ALA A 74 6.56 12.49 -3.58
C ALA A 74 7.29 11.25 -3.03
N GLN A 75 6.62 10.09 -3.01
CA GLN A 75 7.22 8.81 -2.61
C GLN A 75 8.31 8.36 -3.58
N ALA A 76 8.10 8.49 -4.89
CA ALA A 76 9.12 8.17 -5.90
C ALA A 76 10.35 9.08 -5.76
N LYS A 77 10.13 10.37 -5.50
CA LYS A 77 11.20 11.34 -5.21
C LYS A 77 11.93 10.99 -3.92
N GLU A 78 11.22 10.63 -2.85
CA GLU A 78 11.83 10.19 -1.59
C GLU A 78 12.73 8.96 -1.80
N ALA A 79 12.25 7.94 -2.52
CA ALA A 79 13.01 6.73 -2.82
C ALA A 79 14.29 7.03 -3.62
N MET A 80 14.20 7.87 -4.65
CA MET A 80 15.36 8.30 -5.45
C MET A 80 16.40 9.03 -4.59
N VAL A 81 15.96 9.91 -3.69
CA VAL A 81 16.86 10.66 -2.81
C VAL A 81 17.46 9.75 -1.73
N ALA A 82 16.70 8.80 -1.20
CA ALA A 82 17.20 7.80 -0.27
C ALA A 82 18.32 6.94 -0.90
N GLU A 83 18.19 6.55 -2.17
CA GLU A 83 19.28 5.90 -2.91
C GLU A 83 20.52 6.79 -3.04
N GLN A 84 20.35 8.08 -3.30
CA GLN A 84 21.48 9.01 -3.37
C GLN A 84 22.16 9.20 -2.02
N VAL A 85 21.41 9.22 -0.91
CA VAL A 85 21.98 9.25 0.44
C VAL A 85 22.80 7.99 0.68
N LYS A 86 22.25 6.82 0.35
CA LYS A 86 22.95 5.52 0.49
C LYS A 86 24.24 5.47 -0.34
N ALA A 87 24.21 6.01 -1.56
CA ALA A 87 25.39 6.13 -2.41
C ALA A 87 26.45 7.05 -1.77
N ALA A 88 26.03 8.21 -1.24
CA ALA A 88 26.92 9.14 -0.56
C ALA A 88 27.50 8.58 0.76
N GLU A 89 26.74 7.75 1.48
CA GLU A 89 27.25 7.04 2.66
C GLU A 89 28.35 6.06 2.29
N LYS A 90 28.21 5.36 1.16
CA LYS A 90 29.27 4.50 0.63
C LYS A 90 30.50 5.29 0.23
N THR A 91 30.33 6.40 -0.50
CA THR A 91 31.45 7.27 -0.89
C THR A 91 32.17 7.84 0.33
N LYS A 92 31.44 8.23 1.38
CA LYS A 92 32.04 8.67 2.65
C LYS A 92 32.83 7.54 3.33
N ALA A 93 32.32 6.31 3.32
CA ALA A 93 33.01 5.16 3.92
C ALA A 93 34.32 4.80 3.19
N GLU A 94 34.41 5.13 1.90
CA GLU A 94 35.59 4.90 1.05
C GLU A 94 36.54 6.11 1.01
N ALA A 95 36.10 7.29 1.44
CA ALA A 95 36.89 8.51 1.45
C ALA A 95 37.94 8.49 2.58
N THR A 96 39.16 8.90 2.26
CA THR A 96 40.27 8.98 3.21
C THR A 96 41.00 10.32 3.11
N GLY A 97 41.43 10.89 4.23
CA GLY A 97 42.22 12.13 4.22
C GLY A 97 41.39 13.36 3.88
N ALA A 98 41.92 14.27 3.06
CA ALA A 98 41.29 15.56 2.75
C ALA A 98 39.94 15.44 2.03
N ASP A 99 39.69 14.34 1.32
CA ASP A 99 38.41 14.08 0.63
C ASP A 99 37.27 13.72 1.60
N GLN A 100 37.61 13.40 2.86
CA GLN A 100 36.64 12.98 3.87
C GLN A 100 35.72 14.12 4.30
N ASP A 101 36.24 15.35 4.44
CA ASP A 101 35.45 16.53 4.82
C ASP A 101 34.46 16.93 3.72
N SER A 102 34.86 16.85 2.44
CA SER A 102 33.95 17.08 1.32
C SER A 102 32.88 15.99 1.22
N ALA A 103 33.23 14.72 1.43
CA ALA A 103 32.26 13.63 1.45
C ALA A 103 31.26 13.76 2.61
N ASP A 104 31.70 14.24 3.78
CA ASP A 104 30.82 14.50 4.93
C ASP A 104 29.82 15.62 4.61
N ASN A 105 30.30 16.73 4.04
CA ASN A 105 29.45 17.87 3.68
C ASN A 105 28.39 17.48 2.61
N ILE A 106 28.78 16.70 1.59
CA ILE A 106 27.87 16.16 0.58
C ILE A 106 26.81 15.24 1.21
N LEU A 107 27.22 14.36 2.13
CA LEU A 107 26.29 13.48 2.81
C LEU A 107 25.29 14.28 3.65
N GLN A 108 25.76 15.32 4.33
CA GLN A 108 24.92 16.17 5.16
C GLN A 108 23.90 16.95 4.31
N GLU A 109 24.32 17.51 3.17
CA GLU A 109 23.43 18.20 2.23
C GLU A 109 22.35 17.26 1.67
N LYS A 110 22.72 16.03 1.28
CA LYS A 110 21.75 15.03 0.79
C LYS A 110 20.78 14.58 1.88
N LYS A 111 21.23 14.45 3.13
CA LYS A 111 20.36 14.15 4.27
C LYS A 111 19.37 15.28 4.57
N ALA A 112 19.84 16.53 4.50
CA ALA A 112 18.96 17.69 4.62
C ALA A 112 17.93 17.76 3.48
N PHE A 113 18.35 17.44 2.24
CA PHE A 113 17.45 17.35 1.11
C PHE A 113 16.40 16.25 1.28
N LEU A 114 16.80 15.06 1.74
CA LEU A 114 15.87 13.95 2.05
C LEU A 114 14.82 14.38 3.07
N ALA A 115 15.22 15.07 4.14
CA ALA A 115 14.28 15.59 5.14
C ALA A 115 13.26 16.57 4.53
N GLY A 116 13.68 17.43 3.59
CA GLY A 116 12.78 18.31 2.84
C GLY A 116 11.78 17.53 1.96
N VAL A 117 12.23 16.46 1.30
CA VAL A 117 11.36 15.59 0.49
C VAL A 117 10.38 14.80 1.37
N GLN A 118 10.81 14.37 2.55
CA GLN A 118 9.93 13.74 3.54
C GLN A 118 8.83 14.68 4.03
N ALA A 119 9.16 15.96 4.24
CA ALA A 119 8.16 16.97 4.57
C ALA A 119 7.17 17.19 3.40
N GLU A 120 7.63 17.17 2.15
CA GLU A 120 6.79 17.25 0.95
C GLU A 120 5.84 16.05 0.84
N ARG A 121 6.33 14.83 1.11
CA ARG A 121 5.49 13.63 1.17
C ARG A 121 4.44 13.74 2.28
N ALA A 122 4.82 14.13 3.49
CA ALA A 122 3.90 14.28 4.60
C ALA A 122 2.79 15.32 4.30
N ALA A 123 3.14 16.41 3.59
CA ALA A 123 2.16 17.37 3.10
C ALA A 123 1.20 16.76 2.06
N ALA A 124 1.71 15.95 1.13
CA ALA A 124 0.88 15.24 0.15
C ALA A 124 -0.04 14.19 0.80
N GLU A 125 0.42 13.49 1.85
CA GLU A 125 -0.40 12.57 2.63
C GLU A 125 -1.54 13.29 3.35
N LYS A 126 -1.25 14.48 3.91
CA LYS A 126 -2.27 15.33 4.51
C LYS A 126 -3.28 15.82 3.47
N GLU A 127 -2.81 16.29 2.31
CA GLU A 127 -3.69 16.72 1.21
C GLU A 127 -4.63 15.59 0.76
N LEU A 128 -4.12 14.35 0.69
CA LEU A 128 -4.93 13.18 0.41
C LEU A 128 -5.94 12.88 1.52
N ALA A 129 -5.55 12.95 2.78
CA ALA A 129 -6.45 12.74 3.92
C ALA A 129 -7.60 13.78 3.93
N ASP A 130 -7.28 15.05 3.66
CA ASP A 130 -8.23 16.16 3.55
C ASP A 130 -9.17 15.97 2.35
N ALA A 131 -8.64 15.55 1.20
CA ALA A 131 -9.44 15.26 0.01
C ALA A 131 -10.42 14.10 0.25
N ILE A 132 -9.98 13.02 0.91
CA ILE A 132 -10.83 11.89 1.29
C ILE A 132 -11.87 12.33 2.34
N ALA A 133 -11.54 13.26 3.24
CA ALA A 133 -12.49 13.80 4.22
C ALA A 133 -13.61 14.58 3.53
N LYS A 134 -13.24 15.42 2.57
CA LYS A 134 -14.16 16.23 1.78
C LYS A 134 -15.04 15.40 0.84
N ALA A 135 -14.50 14.34 0.26
CA ALA A 135 -15.25 13.45 -0.64
C ALA A 135 -16.35 12.66 0.07
N GLY A 136 -16.28 12.53 1.40
CA GLY A 136 -17.22 11.72 2.19
C GLY A 136 -17.06 10.21 1.93
N PRO A 137 -17.73 9.36 2.71
CA PRO A 137 -17.77 7.93 2.43
C PRO A 137 -18.45 7.69 1.07
N PRO A 138 -18.01 6.69 0.28
CA PRO A 138 -18.76 6.30 -0.91
C PRO A 138 -20.20 5.96 -0.51
N PRO A 139 -21.18 6.08 -1.43
CA PRO A 139 -22.56 5.67 -1.17
C PRO A 139 -22.60 4.15 -0.99
N ALA A 140 -22.34 3.70 0.23
CA ALA A 140 -22.54 2.34 0.68
C ALA A 140 -23.96 2.27 1.22
N THR A 141 -24.75 1.36 0.67
CA THR A 141 -26.14 1.14 1.09
C THR A 141 -26.24 0.24 2.33
N ASN A 142 -25.15 -0.44 2.69
CA ASN A 142 -25.08 -1.32 3.85
C ASN A 142 -24.38 -0.63 5.04
N PRO A 143 -25.05 -0.47 6.20
CA PRO A 143 -24.46 0.14 7.39
C PRO A 143 -23.23 -0.58 7.93
N ASP A 144 -23.13 -1.91 7.76
CA ASP A 144 -21.97 -2.69 8.22
C ASP A 144 -20.71 -2.33 7.41
N ASP A 145 -20.85 -2.19 6.09
CA ASP A 145 -19.74 -1.80 5.21
C ASP A 145 -19.30 -0.34 5.45
N ILE A 146 -20.25 0.55 5.79
CA ILE A 146 -19.92 1.92 6.22
C ILE A 146 -19.09 1.91 7.51
N GLN A 147 -19.46 1.07 8.47
CA GLN A 147 -18.75 0.97 9.74
C GLN A 147 -17.34 0.41 9.53
N GLU A 148 -17.18 -0.60 8.69
CA GLU A 148 -15.88 -1.18 8.34
C GLU A 148 -14.95 -0.14 7.66
N VAL A 149 -15.47 0.69 6.76
CA VAL A 149 -14.71 1.81 6.17
C VAL A 149 -14.31 2.85 7.22
N LYS A 150 -15.20 3.18 8.16
CA LYS A 150 -14.90 4.12 9.26
C LYS A 150 -13.80 3.57 10.17
N ASP A 151 -13.89 2.31 10.55
CA ASP A 151 -12.92 1.66 11.44
C ASP A 151 -11.54 1.54 10.75
N ALA A 152 -11.52 1.16 9.47
CA ALA A 152 -10.28 1.13 8.68
C ALA A 152 -9.66 2.53 8.54
N ARG A 153 -10.48 3.57 8.38
CA ARG A 153 -10.00 4.95 8.30
C ARG A 153 -9.48 5.47 9.64
N ALA A 154 -10.16 5.16 10.75
CA ALA A 154 -9.70 5.50 12.09
C ALA A 154 -8.35 4.84 12.38
N ARG A 155 -8.18 3.56 12.00
CA ARG A 155 -6.92 2.83 12.14
C ARG A 155 -5.77 3.47 11.35
N VAL A 156 -6.02 3.92 10.12
CA VAL A 156 -5.01 4.66 9.34
C VAL A 156 -4.63 5.98 10.03
N ALA A 157 -5.61 6.70 10.58
CA ALA A 157 -5.35 7.95 11.30
C ALA A 157 -4.50 7.72 12.56
N ASP A 158 -4.81 6.70 13.36
CA ASP A 158 -4.04 6.33 14.54
C ASP A 158 -2.60 5.94 14.18
N LEU A 159 -2.40 5.21 13.08
CA LEU A 159 -1.07 4.82 12.63
C LEU A 159 -0.25 6.00 12.11
N HIS A 160 -0.86 6.98 11.44
CA HIS A 160 -0.17 8.24 11.12
C HIS A 160 0.28 8.99 12.39
N GLN A 161 -0.56 9.00 13.43
CA GLN A 161 -0.17 9.62 14.71
C GLN A 161 1.00 8.87 15.37
N GLN A 162 0.97 7.53 15.35
CA GLN A 162 2.07 6.71 15.85
C GLN A 162 3.35 6.90 15.04
N GLN A 163 3.24 7.06 13.72
CA GLN A 163 4.38 7.31 12.83
C GLN A 163 5.03 8.66 13.17
N ALA A 164 4.23 9.72 13.35
CA ALA A 164 4.71 11.03 13.75
C ALA A 164 5.42 10.98 15.12
N GLN A 165 4.87 10.24 16.08
CA GLN A 165 5.48 10.05 17.38
C GLN A 165 6.79 9.26 17.30
N ALA A 166 6.81 8.14 16.57
CA ALA A 166 8.00 7.32 16.37
C ALA A 166 9.13 8.11 15.68
N GLN A 167 8.77 8.95 14.71
CA GLN A 167 9.71 9.84 14.04
C GLN A 167 10.29 10.88 15.01
N ALA A 168 9.44 11.54 15.81
CA ALA A 168 9.90 12.50 16.82
C ALA A 168 10.82 11.84 17.86
N ASP A 169 10.48 10.62 18.29
CA ASP A 169 11.28 9.85 19.24
C ASP A 169 12.63 9.43 18.67
N LEU A 170 12.67 9.05 17.39
CA LEU A 170 13.90 8.76 16.66
C LEU A 170 14.79 10.01 16.53
N ASP A 171 14.22 11.15 16.20
CA ASP A 171 14.95 12.41 16.08
C ASP A 171 15.52 12.86 17.44
N ASN A 172 14.75 12.70 18.51
CA ASN A 172 15.21 12.97 19.88
C ASN A 172 16.37 12.05 20.27
N ALA A 173 16.26 10.74 19.99
CA ALA A 173 17.33 9.78 20.26
C ALA A 173 18.61 10.06 19.47
N LYS A 174 18.48 10.46 18.19
CA LYS A 174 19.62 10.88 17.37
C LYS A 174 20.30 12.12 17.97
N LYS A 175 19.53 13.10 18.43
CA LYS A 175 20.05 14.32 19.07
C LYS A 175 20.76 14.02 20.40
N SER A 176 20.23 13.11 21.21
CA SER A 176 20.84 12.71 22.48
C SER A 176 21.97 11.67 22.33
N LYS A 177 22.28 11.22 21.11
CA LYS A 177 23.21 10.10 20.82
C LYS A 177 22.85 8.85 21.64
N ASP A 178 21.55 8.59 21.75
CA ASP A 178 21.02 7.45 22.48
C ASP A 178 21.38 6.13 21.78
N ALA A 179 21.75 5.09 22.53
CA ALA A 179 22.03 3.77 21.97
C ALA A 179 20.77 3.10 21.39
N SER A 180 19.57 3.55 21.78
CA SER A 180 18.27 3.05 21.30
C SER A 180 17.86 3.56 19.91
N VAL A 181 18.71 4.32 19.19
CA VAL A 181 18.40 4.78 17.82
C VAL A 181 18.03 3.63 16.89
N GLY A 182 18.70 2.47 17.02
CA GLY A 182 18.37 1.27 16.24
C GLY A 182 16.99 0.70 16.56
N GLU A 183 16.61 0.64 17.85
CA GLU A 183 15.28 0.19 18.27
C GLU A 183 14.19 1.15 17.82
N LYS A 184 14.41 2.46 17.94
CA LYS A 184 13.45 3.49 17.50
C LYS A 184 13.29 3.52 15.97
N GLN A 185 14.35 3.24 15.21
CA GLN A 185 14.26 3.05 13.77
C GLN A 185 13.42 1.81 13.43
N ALA A 186 13.64 0.69 14.13
CA ALA A 186 12.84 -0.52 13.92
C ALA A 186 11.35 -0.31 14.25
N VAL A 187 11.04 0.49 15.29
CA VAL A 187 9.66 0.89 15.60
C VAL A 187 9.05 1.71 14.47
N LEU A 188 9.78 2.69 13.93
CA LEU A 188 9.31 3.49 12.79
C LEU A 188 9.06 2.61 11.55
N ASP A 189 9.97 1.68 11.26
CA ASP A 189 9.84 0.75 10.14
C ASP A 189 8.61 -0.17 10.31
N GLN A 190 8.37 -0.65 11.53
CA GLN A 190 7.18 -1.46 11.86
C GLN A 190 5.89 -0.65 11.69
N VAL A 191 5.84 0.60 12.19
CA VAL A 191 4.67 1.47 12.01
C VAL A 191 4.42 1.76 10.54
N ASN A 192 5.47 1.95 9.73
CA ASN A 192 5.34 2.13 8.29
C ASN A 192 4.75 0.87 7.60
N LEU A 193 5.18 -0.32 8.03
CA LEU A 193 4.63 -1.58 7.52
C LEU A 193 3.16 -1.75 7.89
N ASP A 194 2.80 -1.47 9.14
CA ASP A 194 1.42 -1.54 9.63
C ASP A 194 0.53 -0.50 8.93
N LEU A 195 1.07 0.69 8.65
CA LEU A 195 0.38 1.74 7.90
C LEU A 195 0.09 1.30 6.46
N GLN A 196 1.06 0.68 5.77
CA GLN A 196 0.82 0.10 4.44
C GLN A 196 -0.29 -0.95 4.48
N GLY A 197 -0.24 -1.87 5.46
CA GLY A 197 -1.28 -2.89 5.65
C GLY A 197 -2.66 -2.29 5.92
N ALA A 198 -2.74 -1.26 6.77
CA ALA A 198 -3.98 -0.55 7.07
C ALA A 198 -4.54 0.22 5.86
N GLN A 199 -3.67 0.80 5.03
CA GLN A 199 -4.07 1.43 3.78
C GLN A 199 -4.62 0.41 2.77
N THR A 200 -4.05 -0.80 2.70
CA THR A 200 -4.62 -1.90 1.90
C THR A 200 -6.00 -2.30 2.42
N GLN A 201 -6.15 -2.47 3.73
CA GLN A 201 -7.45 -2.80 4.34
C GLN A 201 -8.51 -1.72 4.09
N LEU A 202 -8.13 -0.44 4.16
CA LEU A 202 -9.01 0.66 3.81
C LEU A 202 -9.43 0.61 2.33
N ALA A 203 -8.50 0.28 1.43
CA ALA A 203 -8.82 0.11 0.01
C ALA A 203 -9.80 -1.05 -0.22
N ASP A 204 -9.61 -2.19 0.46
CA ASP A 204 -10.49 -3.35 0.37
C ASP A 204 -11.89 -3.05 0.94
N ALA A 205 -11.97 -2.41 2.10
CA ALA A 205 -13.23 -1.98 2.71
C ALA A 205 -14.00 -1.01 1.80
N LEU A 206 -13.30 -0.07 1.16
CA LEU A 206 -13.90 0.85 0.18
C LEU A 206 -14.40 0.11 -1.07
N ASN A 207 -13.66 -0.88 -1.56
CA ASN A 207 -14.07 -1.69 -2.71
C ASN A 207 -15.30 -2.55 -2.39
N LYS A 208 -15.33 -3.16 -1.21
CA LYS A 208 -16.47 -3.94 -0.72
C LYS A 208 -17.72 -3.07 -0.57
N ALA A 209 -17.59 -1.91 0.08
CA ALA A 209 -18.68 -0.96 0.27
C ALA A 209 -19.28 -0.44 -1.05
N LYS A 210 -18.47 -0.36 -2.11
CA LYS A 210 -18.92 -0.05 -3.47
C LYS A 210 -19.64 -1.20 -4.15
N ALA A 211 -19.15 -2.43 -4.01
CA ALA A 211 -19.78 -3.62 -4.60
C ALA A 211 -21.16 -3.92 -4.00
N SER A 212 -21.37 -3.53 -2.73
CA SER A 212 -22.67 -3.60 -2.06
C SER A 212 -23.67 -2.54 -2.53
N SER A 213 -23.25 -1.53 -3.30
CA SER A 213 -24.12 -0.49 -3.84
C SER A 213 -24.87 -1.04 -5.07
N PRO A 214 -26.21 -1.06 -5.10
CA PRO A 214 -26.94 -1.59 -6.24
C PRO A 214 -26.63 -0.74 -7.47
N ALA A 215 -26.21 -1.41 -8.55
CA ALA A 215 -26.14 -0.80 -9.87
C ALA A 215 -27.47 -0.10 -10.16
N ALA A 216 -27.39 1.16 -10.59
CA ALA A 216 -28.57 1.91 -11.02
C ALA A 216 -29.41 1.03 -11.97
N PRO A 217 -30.74 0.97 -11.81
CA PRO A 217 -31.58 0.18 -12.70
C PRO A 217 -31.39 0.72 -14.12
N ALA A 218 -30.82 -0.11 -14.98
CA ALA A 218 -30.83 0.12 -16.42
C ALA A 218 -32.29 0.25 -16.86
N ASP A 219 -32.62 1.44 -17.35
CA ASP A 219 -33.63 1.71 -18.37
C ASP A 219 -34.84 0.76 -18.37
N GLN A 220 -35.84 1.03 -17.52
CA GLN A 220 -37.16 0.49 -17.76
C GLN A 220 -37.78 1.28 -18.93
N PRO A 221 -38.10 0.63 -20.07
CA PRO A 221 -38.81 1.32 -21.14
C PRO A 221 -40.17 1.78 -20.61
N LYS A 222 -40.43 3.09 -20.71
CA LYS A 222 -41.73 3.71 -20.41
C LYS A 222 -42.86 2.90 -21.08
N PRO A 223 -43.96 2.58 -20.38
CA PRO A 223 -45.16 2.15 -21.06
C PRO A 223 -45.70 3.35 -21.86
N GLN A 224 -45.76 3.21 -23.19
CA GLN A 224 -46.47 4.17 -24.03
C GLN A 224 -47.98 4.00 -23.83
N PRO A 225 -48.76 5.10 -23.87
CA PRO A 225 -50.22 5.06 -23.80
C PRO A 225 -50.86 4.45 -25.06
#